data_AF-A0A925EVZ9-F1
#
_entry.id   AF-A0A925EVZ9-F1
#
_cell.length_a   1.000
_cell.length_b   1.000
_cell.length_c   1.000
_cell.angle_alpha   90.00
_cell.angle_beta   90.00
_cell.angle_gamma   90.00
#
_symmetry.space_group_name_H-M   'P 1'
#
loop_
_entity.id
_entity.type
_entity.pdbx_description
1 polymer ?
#
loop_
_entity_poly.entity_id
_entity_poly.type
_entity_poly.pdbx_seq_one_letter_code
_entity_poly.pdbx_strand_id
1 'polypeptide(L)'
;MAHKKGVGSSDNGRDSHSKRLGVKLFGGQYAKAGNIVVRQRGTKFHAGENAYLGKDFTIHANVAGIVSFRRGKDDRCWVSISPMLDEVIETAAVLPKSKPASATKANAKAEVTATSEETPAVAKKETAKTAKPAIAKADKPV
;
A
#
# COMPACT_ATOMS: atom_id res chain seq x y z
N MET A 1 -19.05 -38.68 46.99
CA MET A 1 -17.82 -38.24 46.27
C MET A 1 -18.22 -37.90 44.84
N ALA A 2 -17.82 -36.73 44.35
CA ALA A 2 -18.22 -36.24 43.03
C ALA A 2 -17.55 -37.07 41.92
N HIS A 3 -18.35 -37.54 40.95
CA HIS A 3 -17.84 -38.18 39.76
C HIS A 3 -16.98 -37.22 38.93
N LYS A 4 -16.02 -37.80 38.22
CA LYS A 4 -14.99 -37.18 37.38
C LYS A 4 -15.46 -35.86 36.77
N LYS A 5 -14.96 -34.73 37.31
CA LYS A 5 -15.12 -33.43 36.66
C LYS A 5 -14.47 -33.54 35.28
N GLY A 6 -15.29 -33.35 34.26
CA GLY A 6 -14.98 -33.62 32.86
C GLY A 6 -13.59 -33.08 32.48
N VAL A 7 -12.80 -33.95 31.85
CA VAL A 7 -11.71 -33.51 31.00
C VAL A 7 -12.36 -32.89 29.77
N GLY A 8 -12.56 -31.58 29.83
CA GLY A 8 -12.81 -30.77 28.65
C GLY A 8 -11.50 -30.10 28.28
N SER A 9 -10.79 -30.62 27.26
CA SER A 9 -9.84 -29.76 26.56
C SER A 9 -10.68 -28.67 25.91
N SER A 10 -10.69 -27.49 26.52
CA SER A 10 -11.28 -26.30 25.90
C SER A 10 -10.20 -25.75 25.00
N ASP A 11 -10.19 -26.16 23.73
CA ASP A 11 -9.22 -25.66 22.78
C ASP A 11 -9.53 -24.19 22.48
N ASN A 12 -8.73 -23.30 23.07
CA ASN A 12 -8.80 -21.85 22.83
C ASN A 12 -8.18 -21.53 21.46
N GLY A 13 -8.79 -22.01 20.37
CA GLY A 13 -8.36 -21.81 18.98
C GLY A 13 -8.62 -20.40 18.43
N ARG A 14 -8.40 -19.34 19.23
CA ARG A 14 -8.60 -17.95 18.80
C ARG A 14 -7.28 -17.36 18.31
N ASP A 15 -7.20 -17.07 17.02
CA ASP A 15 -6.12 -16.28 16.44
C ASP A 15 -6.69 -15.12 15.61
N SER A 16 -5.87 -14.10 15.41
CA SER A 16 -6.21 -12.90 14.64
C SER A 16 -5.52 -12.93 13.28
N HIS A 17 -6.16 -12.36 12.26
CA HIS A 17 -5.51 -12.22 10.95
C HIS A 17 -4.25 -11.37 11.02
N SER A 18 -3.22 -11.78 10.27
CA SER A 18 -1.97 -11.04 10.13
C SER A 18 -2.20 -9.60 9.68
N LYS A 19 -1.63 -8.65 10.44
CA LYS A 19 -1.75 -7.21 10.18
C LYS A 19 -0.69 -6.69 9.19
N ARG A 20 0.15 -7.57 8.64
CA ARG A 20 1.15 -7.25 7.59
C ARG A 20 2.06 -6.06 7.96
N LEU A 21 2.45 -5.99 9.24
CA LEU A 21 3.39 -4.99 9.76
C LEU A 21 4.80 -5.22 9.18
N GLY A 22 5.71 -4.31 9.47
CA GLY A 22 7.12 -4.37 9.08
C GLY A 22 7.53 -3.28 8.09
N VAL A 23 8.81 -3.34 7.72
CA VAL A 23 9.45 -2.48 6.73
C VAL A 23 8.91 -2.81 5.33
N LYS A 24 8.65 -1.78 4.53
CA LYS A 24 8.15 -1.87 3.16
C LYS A 24 9.17 -1.39 2.13
N LEU A 25 9.93 -0.34 2.48
CA LEU A 25 11.06 0.15 1.70
C LEU A 25 12.32 0.05 2.55
N PHE A 26 13.35 -0.60 2.02
CA PHE A 26 14.63 -0.80 2.68
C PHE A 26 15.59 0.37 2.41
N GLY A 27 16.69 0.42 3.16
CA GLY A 27 17.75 1.41 2.93
C GLY A 27 18.32 1.29 1.52
N GLY A 28 18.55 2.44 0.86
CA GLY A 28 19.04 2.50 -0.51
C GLY A 28 17.94 2.39 -1.58
N GLN A 29 16.69 2.14 -1.20
CA GLN A 29 15.57 2.10 -2.16
C GLN A 29 14.98 3.49 -2.39
N TYR A 30 14.50 3.71 -3.61
CA TYR A 30 13.80 4.93 -4.01
C TYR A 30 12.36 4.93 -3.46
N ALA A 31 12.00 6.00 -2.77
CA ALA A 31 10.66 6.28 -2.29
C ALA A 31 10.07 7.46 -3.08
N LYS A 32 8.78 7.35 -3.44
CA LYS A 32 7.97 8.49 -3.90
C LYS A 32 7.37 9.21 -2.68
N ALA A 33 7.01 10.48 -2.83
CA ALA A 33 6.23 11.20 -1.83
C ALA A 33 4.93 10.42 -1.51
N GLY A 34 4.60 10.29 -0.23
CA GLY A 34 3.46 9.55 0.29
C GLY A 34 3.69 8.04 0.49
N ASN A 35 4.78 7.46 -0.02
CA ASN A 35 5.05 6.03 0.15
C ASN A 35 5.19 5.63 1.62
N ILE A 36 4.70 4.44 1.95
CA ILE A 36 4.90 3.84 3.28
C ILE A 36 6.31 3.24 3.34
N VAL A 37 7.09 3.65 4.32
CA VAL A 37 8.42 3.09 4.58
C VAL A 37 8.34 1.96 5.61
N VAL A 38 7.62 2.17 6.73
CA VAL A 38 7.47 1.16 7.80
C VAL A 38 6.07 1.21 8.40
N ARG A 39 5.42 0.05 8.53
CA ARG A 39 4.20 -0.13 9.34
C ARG A 39 4.56 -0.79 10.66
N GLN A 40 4.25 -0.17 11.79
CA GLN A 40 4.72 -0.64 13.09
C GLN A 40 3.63 -0.56 14.16
N ARG A 41 3.93 -1.10 15.34
CA ARG A 41 3.13 -0.93 16.56
C ARG A 41 4.03 -0.21 17.56
N GLY A 42 3.61 0.98 17.95
CA GLY A 42 4.49 1.95 18.61
C GLY A 42 5.63 2.40 17.68
N THR A 43 6.52 3.22 18.21
CA THR A 43 7.66 3.78 17.47
C THR A 43 8.92 2.95 17.69
N LYS A 44 9.10 1.87 16.93
CA LYS A 44 10.40 1.15 16.85
C LYS A 44 11.40 1.95 16.01
N PHE A 45 10.88 2.51 14.93
CA PHE A 45 11.54 3.50 14.11
C PHE A 45 10.91 4.86 14.34
N HIS A 46 11.73 5.91 14.34
CA HIS A 46 11.28 7.29 14.43
C HIS A 46 11.44 7.98 13.08
N ALA A 47 10.53 8.91 12.79
CA ALA A 47 10.65 9.75 11.60
C ALA A 47 11.80 10.74 11.80
N GLY A 48 12.74 10.74 10.85
CA GLY A 48 13.80 11.75 10.72
C GLY A 48 13.46 12.73 9.60
N GLU A 49 14.50 13.20 8.90
CA GLU A 49 14.36 14.19 7.83
C GLU A 49 13.55 13.67 6.65
N ASN A 50 12.66 14.51 6.12
CA ASN A 50 11.79 14.23 4.97
C ASN A 50 10.87 13.00 5.13
N ALA A 51 10.69 12.53 6.36
CA ALA A 51 9.73 11.51 6.73
C ALA A 51 8.77 12.07 7.78
N TYR A 52 7.56 11.52 7.85
CA TYR A 52 6.58 11.90 8.87
C TYR A 52 5.86 10.69 9.44
N LEU A 53 5.25 10.89 10.61
CA LEU A 53 4.58 9.85 11.37
C LEU A 53 3.06 9.98 11.21
N GLY A 54 2.40 8.87 10.84
CA GLY A 54 0.94 8.77 10.80
C GLY A 54 0.32 8.49 12.18
N LYS A 55 -1.02 8.49 12.24
CA LYS A 55 -1.79 8.21 13.47
C LYS A 55 -1.47 6.84 14.08
N ASP A 56 -1.22 5.83 13.25
CA ASP A 56 -0.90 4.47 13.67
C ASP A 56 0.62 4.22 13.79
N PHE A 57 1.41 5.29 13.92
CA PHE A 57 2.88 5.26 13.97
C PHE A 57 3.54 4.74 12.68
N THR A 58 2.80 4.62 11.57
CA THR A 58 3.37 4.33 10.25
C THR A 58 4.25 5.49 9.80
N ILE A 59 5.42 5.18 9.25
CA ILE A 59 6.34 6.18 8.69
C ILE A 59 6.08 6.30 7.19
N HIS A 60 5.85 7.53 6.76
CA HIS A 60 5.62 7.89 5.36
C HIS A 60 6.73 8.81 4.84
N ALA A 61 6.98 8.74 3.53
CA ALA A 61 7.87 9.65 2.83
C ALA A 61 7.17 10.98 2.54
N ASN A 62 7.79 12.10 2.93
CA ASN A 62 7.29 13.43 2.57
C ASN A 62 7.75 13.85 1.16
N VAL A 63 8.98 13.49 0.81
CA VAL A 63 9.64 13.87 -0.45
C VAL A 63 10.10 12.61 -1.18
N ALA A 64 10.25 12.70 -2.50
CA ALA A 64 10.86 11.63 -3.29
C ALA A 64 12.38 11.58 -3.08
N GLY A 65 12.94 10.38 -2.97
CA GLY A 65 14.37 10.22 -2.70
C GLY A 65 14.75 8.83 -2.20
N ILE A 66 15.97 8.70 -1.70
CA ILE A 66 16.51 7.43 -1.22
C ILE A 66 16.28 7.30 0.29
N VAL A 67 15.74 6.15 0.71
CA VAL A 67 15.52 5.84 2.13
C VAL A 67 16.85 5.51 2.81
N SER A 68 17.09 6.08 3.98
CA SER A 68 18.22 5.79 4.85
C SER A 68 17.75 5.48 6.27
N PHE A 69 18.40 4.49 6.89
CA PHE A 69 18.16 4.11 8.28
C PHE A 69 19.42 4.42 9.08
N ARG A 70 19.28 5.15 10.19
CA ARG A 70 20.41 5.53 11.06
C ARG A 70 20.08 5.22 12.51
N ARG A 71 21.06 4.72 13.28
CA ARG A 71 20.95 4.66 14.75
C ARG A 71 21.43 5.98 15.36
N GLY A 72 20.61 6.53 16.25
CA GLY A 72 20.85 7.76 16.98
C GLY A 72 21.24 7.50 18.44
N LYS A 73 21.04 8.52 19.28
CA LYS A 73 21.23 8.42 20.74
C LYS A 73 20.19 7.45 21.34
N ASP A 74 20.56 6.79 22.42
CA ASP A 74 19.73 5.83 23.15
C ASP A 74 19.27 4.63 22.28
N ASP A 75 20.12 4.21 21.33
CA ASP A 75 19.86 3.10 20.41
C ASP A 75 18.58 3.23 19.56
N ARG A 76 18.05 4.46 19.43
CA ARG A 76 16.86 4.74 18.62
C ARG A 76 17.18 4.69 17.14
N CYS A 77 16.37 3.99 16.37
CA CYS A 77 16.49 3.93 14.91
C CYS A 77 15.65 5.03 14.26
N TRP A 78 16.27 5.84 13.41
CA TRP A 78 15.64 6.93 12.65
C TRP A 78 15.59 6.59 11.17
N VAL A 79 14.53 7.05 10.52
CA VAL A 79 14.29 6.88 9.08
C VAL A 79 14.29 8.25 8.43
N SER A 80 15.26 8.49 7.57
CA SER A 80 15.40 9.73 6.81
C SER A 80 15.34 9.44 5.31
N ILE A 81 14.87 10.41 4.53
CA ILE A 81 14.86 10.31 3.07
C ILE A 81 15.77 11.39 2.52
N SER A 82 16.83 10.96 1.84
CA SER A 82 17.76 11.84 1.13
C SER A 82 17.16 12.15 -0.24
N PRO A 83 16.76 13.41 -0.52
CA PRO A 83 16.24 13.75 -1.84
C PRO A 83 17.33 13.49 -2.87
N MET A 84 16.99 12.73 -3.90
CA MET A 84 17.82 12.63 -5.09
C MET A 84 17.50 13.91 -5.84
N LEU A 85 18.40 14.90 -5.77
CA LEU A 85 18.25 16.12 -6.53
C LEU A 85 18.17 15.74 -8.00
N ASP A 86 16.95 15.68 -8.52
CA ASP A 86 16.75 15.76 -9.96
C ASP A 86 17.19 17.18 -10.33
N GLU A 87 18.40 17.32 -10.87
CA GLU A 87 18.76 18.53 -11.60
C GLU A 87 17.87 18.62 -12.83
N VAL A 88 16.67 19.18 -12.64
CA VAL A 88 15.87 19.76 -13.71
C VAL A 88 16.01 21.27 -13.59
N ILE A 89 17.21 21.76 -13.91
CA ILE A 89 17.46 23.19 -14.14
C ILE A 89 16.98 23.59 -15.56
N GLU A 90 16.60 22.66 -16.42
CA GLU A 90 16.20 22.99 -17.80
C GLU A 90 14.67 22.91 -18.00
N THR A 91 13.97 24.03 -17.77
CA THR A 91 12.91 24.63 -18.64
C THR A 91 12.07 25.66 -17.88
N ALA A 92 12.73 26.74 -17.44
CA ALA A 92 12.05 28.00 -17.13
C ALA A 92 12.30 29.02 -18.27
N ALA A 93 11.65 28.82 -19.41
CA ALA A 93 11.29 29.81 -20.45
C ALA A 93 10.55 29.02 -21.54
N VAL A 94 9.23 29.16 -21.75
CA VAL A 94 8.61 30.21 -22.56
C VAL A 94 7.13 30.34 -22.19
N LEU A 95 6.72 31.55 -21.82
CA LEU A 95 5.34 32.04 -21.91
C LEU A 95 4.97 32.28 -23.38
N PRO A 96 3.73 31.99 -23.81
CA PRO A 96 3.05 32.94 -24.69
C PRO A 96 1.83 33.57 -24.01
N LYS A 97 1.94 34.87 -23.71
CA LYS A 97 0.80 35.78 -23.54
C LYS A 97 0.32 36.22 -24.93
N SER A 98 -0.95 35.98 -25.26
CA SER A 98 -1.78 36.83 -26.14
C SER A 98 -3.25 36.44 -25.92
N LYS A 99 -3.97 37.10 -24.99
CA LYS A 99 -4.79 38.33 -25.07
C LYS A 99 -6.30 37.98 -25.12
N PRO A 100 -7.19 38.79 -24.48
CA PRO A 100 -8.50 38.37 -24.02
C PRO A 100 -9.66 38.78 -24.95
N ALA A 101 -10.80 38.08 -24.84
CA ALA A 101 -12.15 38.52 -25.22
C ALA A 101 -13.14 37.78 -24.30
N SER A 102 -13.63 38.38 -23.22
CA SER A 102 -14.85 39.22 -23.11
C SER A 102 -16.18 38.49 -23.39
N ALA A 103 -16.99 38.40 -22.33
CA ALA A 103 -18.46 38.28 -22.25
C ALA A 103 -19.11 37.02 -22.88
N THR A 104 -20.07 36.33 -22.25
CA THR A 104 -21.35 36.89 -21.76
C THR A 104 -22.05 35.92 -20.79
N LYS A 105 -22.82 36.47 -19.86
CA LYS A 105 -23.64 35.82 -18.84
C LYS A 105 -25.05 35.49 -19.38
N ALA A 106 -25.77 34.59 -18.69
CA ALA A 106 -27.19 34.20 -18.84
C ALA A 106 -27.43 33.09 -19.89
N ASN A 107 -28.39 32.16 -19.79
CA ASN A 107 -29.52 31.97 -18.89
C ASN A 107 -29.98 30.49 -18.97
N ALA A 108 -30.88 30.11 -18.08
CA ALA A 108 -31.66 28.86 -18.00
C ALA A 108 -32.13 28.26 -19.34
N LYS A 109 -32.31 26.92 -19.38
CA LYS A 109 -33.61 26.21 -19.51
C LYS A 109 -33.40 24.75 -19.97
N ALA A 110 -34.34 23.92 -19.53
CA ALA A 110 -34.47 22.47 -19.69
C ALA A 110 -34.76 21.97 -21.12
N GLU A 111 -34.38 20.71 -21.39
CA GLU A 111 -35.04 19.61 -22.18
C GLU A 111 -33.94 18.56 -22.49
N VAL A 112 -33.96 17.28 -22.08
CA VAL A 112 -34.87 16.14 -22.25
C VAL A 112 -34.89 15.55 -23.67
N THR A 113 -34.74 14.21 -23.74
CA THR A 113 -34.81 13.25 -24.88
C THR A 113 -33.53 13.12 -25.73
N ALA A 114 -33.00 11.94 -26.07
CA ALA A 114 -33.64 10.65 -26.34
C ALA A 114 -32.83 9.42 -25.87
N THR A 115 -33.60 8.36 -25.58
CA THR A 115 -33.22 6.98 -25.28
C THR A 115 -33.39 6.11 -26.53
N SER A 116 -32.46 5.20 -26.81
CA SER A 116 -32.61 3.90 -27.52
C SER A 116 -31.21 3.33 -27.77
N GLU A 117 -30.78 2.08 -27.52
CA GLU A 117 -31.24 0.79 -26.96
C GLU A 117 -29.90 0.05 -26.69
N GLU A 118 -29.54 -0.39 -25.48
CA GLU A 118 -29.82 -1.71 -24.86
C GLU A 118 -29.43 -2.95 -25.71
N THR A 119 -28.19 -3.47 -25.59
CA THR A 119 -27.81 -4.78 -24.96
C THR A 119 -27.38 -5.89 -25.94
N PRO A 120 -26.99 -7.12 -25.50
CA PRO A 120 -25.75 -7.49 -24.80
C PRO A 120 -25.14 -8.82 -25.36
N ALA A 121 -23.91 -9.21 -24.98
CA ALA A 121 -23.50 -10.64 -24.90
C ALA A 121 -22.07 -10.79 -24.33
N VAL A 122 -21.89 -11.28 -23.08
CA VAL A 122 -21.63 -12.70 -22.68
C VAL A 122 -20.14 -13.08 -22.85
N ALA A 123 -19.32 -13.06 -21.79
CA ALA A 123 -19.18 -14.03 -20.71
C ALA A 123 -18.49 -15.36 -21.12
N LYS A 124 -17.37 -15.70 -20.45
CA LYS A 124 -16.96 -17.08 -20.15
C LYS A 124 -16.35 -17.18 -18.75
N LYS A 125 -17.05 -17.90 -17.89
CA LYS A 125 -16.60 -18.57 -16.67
C LYS A 125 -16.90 -20.07 -16.85
N GLU A 126 -16.20 -20.90 -16.08
CA GLU A 126 -16.34 -22.38 -15.94
C GLU A 126 -15.67 -23.22 -17.03
N THR A 127 -15.01 -24.36 -16.79
CA THR A 127 -14.75 -25.27 -15.64
C THR A 127 -13.48 -26.08 -16.04
N ALA A 128 -12.67 -26.67 -15.17
CA ALA A 128 -12.88 -28.03 -14.69
C ALA A 128 -11.72 -28.51 -13.79
N LYS A 129 -12.06 -29.51 -12.99
CA LYS A 129 -11.36 -30.25 -11.94
C LYS A 129 -10.46 -31.36 -12.54
N THR A 130 -9.62 -31.99 -11.71
CA THR A 130 -8.79 -33.21 -11.93
C THR A 130 -7.41 -32.90 -12.55
N ALA A 131 -6.23 -33.33 -12.09
CA ALA A 131 -5.83 -34.49 -11.29
C ALA A 131 -4.53 -34.19 -10.49
N LYS A 132 -4.39 -34.82 -9.31
CA LYS A 132 -3.10 -35.04 -8.65
C LYS A 132 -2.32 -36.11 -9.42
N PRO A 133 -0.99 -36.01 -9.56
CA PRO A 133 -0.14 -37.20 -9.55
C PRO A 133 0.49 -37.34 -8.16
N ALA A 134 0.30 -38.51 -7.57
CA ALA A 134 1.01 -38.97 -6.39
C ALA A 134 2.48 -39.21 -6.76
N ILE A 135 3.41 -38.56 -6.07
CA ILE A 135 4.81 -38.98 -6.03
C ILE A 135 4.92 -39.90 -4.82
N ALA A 136 4.95 -41.20 -5.09
CA ALA A 136 5.19 -42.24 -4.12
C ALA A 136 6.62 -42.12 -3.57
N LYS A 137 6.73 -42.08 -2.24
CA LYS A 137 7.94 -42.50 -1.53
C LYS A 137 8.06 -44.01 -1.73
N ALA A 138 9.06 -44.45 -2.46
CA ALA A 138 9.52 -45.83 -2.42
C ALA A 138 10.62 -45.91 -1.36
N ASP A 139 10.26 -46.52 -0.24
CA ASP A 139 11.19 -47.05 0.75
C ASP A 139 12.04 -48.18 0.14
N LYS A 140 13.27 -48.28 0.65
CA LYS A 140 14.31 -49.30 0.39
C LYS A 140 13.76 -50.74 0.45
N PRO A 141 14.42 -51.67 -0.28
CA PRO A 141 15.24 -52.64 0.46
C PRO A 141 16.62 -52.90 -0.16
N VAL A 142 17.50 -53.44 0.70
CA VAL A 142 18.94 -53.76 0.60
C VAL A 142 19.88 -52.63 1.01
#